data_AF-T1CBY7-F1
#
_entry.id   AF-T1CBY7-F1
#
_cell.length_a   1.000
_cell.length_b   1.000
_cell.length_c   1.000
_cell.angle_alpha   90.00
_cell.angle_beta   90.00
_cell.angle_gamma   90.00
#
_symmetry.space_group_name_H-M   'P 1'
#
loop_
_entity.id
_entity.type
_entity.pdbx_description
1 polymer ?
#
loop_
_entity_poly.entity_id
_entity_poly.type
_entity_poly.pdbx_seq_one_letter_code
_entity_poly.pdbx_strand_id
1 'polypeptide(L)'
;MRKQWEGLGSVAMVETTRELLGTEKREVQTFRRYYISSLSDCNAAKMSGCIRGHWSVENNLHWQLDVTFQEDQSRLHKGNGAQNMSRLRRIALNLIKS
;
A
#
# COMPACT_ATOMS: atom_id res chain seq x y z
N MET A 1 20.06 -18.78 5.70
CA MET A 1 18.80 -18.13 5.28
C MET A 1 17.62 -18.46 6.19
N ARG A 2 17.27 -19.74 6.45
CA ARG A 2 16.11 -20.11 7.30
C ARG A 2 16.17 -19.65 8.77
N LYS A 3 17.36 -19.53 9.37
CA LYS A 3 17.51 -19.05 10.77
C LYS A 3 17.18 -17.56 10.99
N GLN A 4 17.14 -16.74 9.92
CA GLN A 4 16.89 -15.29 10.04
C GLN A 4 15.41 -14.92 9.85
N TRP A 5 14.59 -15.82 9.31
CA TRP A 5 13.19 -15.57 8.96
C TRP A 5 12.33 -16.72 9.47
N GLU A 6 12.28 -16.85 10.80
CA GLU A 6 11.43 -17.83 11.46
C GLU A 6 9.96 -17.53 11.13
N GLY A 7 9.22 -18.55 10.69
CA GLY A 7 7.83 -18.39 10.26
C GLY A 7 7.62 -17.93 8.81
N LEU A 8 8.67 -17.87 7.98
CA LEU A 8 8.50 -17.64 6.54
C LEU A 8 7.79 -18.83 5.87
N GLY A 9 6.60 -18.59 5.34
CA GLY A 9 5.75 -19.58 4.67
C GLY A 9 5.78 -19.49 3.14
N SER A 10 5.90 -18.28 2.58
CA SER A 10 5.97 -18.08 1.13
C SER A 10 6.69 -16.78 0.74
N VAL A 11 7.18 -16.76 -0.50
CA VAL A 11 7.74 -15.58 -1.18
C VAL A 11 7.01 -15.42 -2.49
N ALA A 12 6.62 -14.20 -2.84
CA ALA A 12 5.95 -13.89 -4.09
C ALA A 12 6.61 -12.71 -4.81
N MET A 13 6.60 -12.76 -6.14
CA MET A 13 7.04 -11.66 -6.99
C MET A 13 5.87 -11.23 -7.86
N VAL A 14 5.56 -9.93 -7.83
CA VAL A 14 4.58 -9.32 -8.72
C VAL A 14 5.31 -8.43 -9.70
N GLU A 15 5.18 -8.76 -10.98
CA GLU A 15 5.60 -7.90 -12.08
C GLU A 15 4.41 -7.05 -12.54
N THR A 16 4.62 -5.76 -12.74
CA THR A 16 3.61 -4.84 -13.27
C THR A 16 4.21 -4.11 -14.45
N THR A 17 3.54 -4.19 -15.59
CA THR A 17 3.88 -3.42 -16.78
C THR A 17 2.93 -2.25 -16.90
N ARG A 18 3.47 -1.04 -17.01
CA ARG A 18 2.73 0.19 -17.28
C ARG A 18 3.12 0.70 -18.66
N GLU A 19 2.12 0.87 -19.51
CA GLU A 19 2.31 1.53 -20.81
C GLU A 19 1.84 2.99 -20.69
N LEU A 20 2.71 3.93 -21.08
CA LEU A 20 2.38 5.35 -21.14
C LEU A 20 1.95 5.69 -22.57
N LEU A 21 0.68 6.06 -22.73
CA LEU A 21 0.10 6.55 -23.98
C LEU A 21 0.19 8.07 -23.99
N GLY A 22 0.91 8.66 -24.94
CA GLY A 22 0.98 10.12 -25.10
C GLY A 22 2.30 10.69 -25.64
N THR A 23 3.37 9.90 -25.64
CA THR A 23 4.61 10.24 -26.35
C THR A 23 4.60 9.57 -27.72
N GLU A 24 5.15 10.22 -28.75
CA GLU A 24 5.35 9.62 -30.10
C GLU A 24 6.13 8.28 -30.05
N LYS A 25 6.75 7.98 -28.91
CA LYS A 25 7.34 6.69 -28.56
C LYS A 25 6.51 5.99 -27.49
N ARG A 26 6.15 4.73 -27.74
CA ARG A 26 5.57 3.81 -26.75
C ARG A 26 6.60 3.56 -25.65
N GLU A 27 6.37 4.12 -24.47
CA GLU A 27 7.21 3.86 -23.29
C GLU A 27 6.55 2.78 -22.43
N VAL A 28 7.29 1.68 -22.22
CA VAL A 28 6.86 0.56 -21.39
C VAL A 28 7.75 0.51 -20.16
N GLN A 29 7.15 0.67 -18.98
CA GLN A 29 7.85 0.57 -17.69
C GLN A 29 7.46 -0.72 -16.98
N THR A 30 8.46 -1.48 -16.53
CA THR A 30 8.27 -2.74 -15.81
C THR A 30 8.76 -2.60 -14.38
N PHE A 31 7.89 -2.95 -13.43
CA PHE A 31 8.15 -2.89 -11.99
C PHE A 31 8.07 -4.29 -11.38
N ARG A 32 9.04 -4.67 -10.56
CA ARG A 32 9.01 -5.93 -9.80
C ARG A 32 8.95 -5.63 -8.31
N ARG A 33 7.99 -6.24 -7.62
CA ARG A 33 7.80 -6.12 -6.17
C ARG A 33 7.86 -7.51 -5.56
N TYR A 34 8.66 -7.67 -4.50
CA TYR A 34 8.79 -8.92 -3.78
C TYR A 34 8.04 -8.83 -2.46
N TYR A 35 7.31 -9.89 -2.14
CA TYR A 35 6.50 -10.03 -0.93
C TYR A 35 6.95 -11.28 -0.18
N ILE A 36 6.99 -11.17 1.13
CA ILE A 36 7.24 -12.29 2.05
C ILE A 36 6.01 -12.48 2.93
N SER A 37 5.66 -13.74 3.20
CA SER A 37 4.47 -14.07 3.98
C SER A 37 4.70 -15.30 4.84
N SER A 38 4.00 -15.37 5.96
CA SER A 38 3.90 -16.58 6.80
C SER A 38 2.87 -17.59 6.28
N LEU A 39 2.11 -17.25 5.23
CA LEU A 39 1.17 -18.17 4.59
C LEU A 39 1.93 -19.31 3.90
N SER A 40 1.83 -20.52 4.45
CA SER A 40 2.46 -21.74 3.94
C SER A 40 1.70 -22.36 2.76
N ASP A 41 0.36 -22.40 2.82
CA ASP A 41 -0.51 -22.88 1.73
C ASP A 41 -1.11 -21.71 0.93
N CYS A 42 -0.29 -21.17 0.03
CA CYS A 42 -0.68 -20.07 -0.83
C CYS A 42 -0.28 -20.31 -2.29
N ASN A 43 -1.27 -20.37 -3.18
CA ASN A 43 -1.03 -20.34 -4.62
C ASN A 43 -0.97 -18.88 -5.12
N ALA A 44 -0.59 -18.70 -6.39
CA ALA A 44 -0.46 -17.38 -7.00
C ALA A 44 -1.76 -16.56 -6.97
N ALA A 45 -2.92 -17.21 -7.16
CA ALA A 45 -4.22 -16.54 -7.15
C ALA A 45 -4.56 -15.97 -5.77
N LYS A 46 -4.39 -16.77 -4.71
CA LYS A 46 -4.61 -16.34 -3.32
C LYS A 46 -3.66 -15.22 -2.94
N MET A 47 -2.39 -15.33 -3.30
CA MET A 47 -1.39 -14.30 -3.04
C MET A 47 -1.73 -12.99 -3.78
N SER A 48 -2.13 -13.09 -5.05
CA SER A 48 -2.56 -11.93 -5.85
C SER A 48 -3.76 -11.23 -5.21
N GLY A 49 -4.74 -11.98 -4.72
CA GLY A 49 -5.89 -11.45 -3.97
C GLY A 49 -5.46 -10.70 -2.71
N CYS A 50 -4.60 -11.30 -1.89
CA CYS A 50 -4.06 -10.64 -0.69
C CYS A 50 -3.30 -9.35 -1.02
N ILE A 51 -2.43 -9.38 -2.03
CA ILE A 51 -1.65 -8.22 -2.46
C ILE A 51 -2.58 -7.11 -2.98
N ARG A 52 -3.57 -7.45 -3.80
CA ARG A 52 -4.57 -6.46 -4.28
C ARG A 52 -5.41 -5.89 -3.15
N GLY A 53 -5.82 -6.71 -2.19
CA GLY A 53 -6.54 -6.26 -1.00
C GLY A 53 -5.70 -5.28 -0.18
N HIS A 54 -4.42 -5.58 0.01
CA HIS A 54 -3.49 -4.67 0.67
C HIS A 54 -3.35 -3.32 -0.06
N TRP A 55 -3.19 -3.34 -1.39
CA TRP A 55 -3.16 -2.12 -2.21
C TRP A 55 -4.44 -1.30 -2.14
N SER A 56 -5.60 -1.95 -1.96
CA SER A 56 -6.86 -1.23 -1.80
C SER A 56 -6.90 -0.39 -0.53
N VAL A 57 -6.20 -0.82 0.53
CA VAL A 57 -6.07 0.00 1.76
C VAL A 57 -5.24 1.23 1.45
N GLU A 58 -4.09 1.08 0.79
CA GLU A 58 -3.24 2.20 0.43
C GLU A 58 -3.98 3.21 -0.47
N ASN A 59 -4.66 2.72 -1.50
CA ASN A 59 -5.33 3.58 -2.45
C ASN A 59 -6.58 4.26 -1.87
N ASN A 60 -7.38 3.54 -1.08
CA ASN A 60 -8.64 4.09 -0.58
C ASN A 60 -8.46 4.88 0.71
N LEU A 61 -7.54 4.48 1.59
CA LEU A 61 -7.34 5.14 2.89
C LEU A 61 -6.18 6.13 2.82
N HIS A 62 -4.98 5.67 2.52
CA HIS A 62 -3.76 6.49 2.62
C HIS A 62 -3.77 7.65 1.65
N TRP A 63 -4.05 7.42 0.35
CA TRP A 63 -4.11 8.50 -0.62
C TRP A 63 -5.07 9.63 -0.23
N GLN A 64 -6.22 9.30 0.36
CA GLN A 64 -7.18 10.31 0.82
C GLN A 64 -6.69 11.07 2.05
N LEU A 65 -6.03 10.40 3.00
CA LEU A 65 -5.41 11.06 4.14
C LEU A 65 -4.28 12.00 3.70
N ASP A 66 -3.43 11.53 2.80
CA ASP A 66 -2.23 12.23 2.36
C ASP A 66 -2.56 13.41 1.46
N VAL A 67 -3.47 13.23 0.50
CA VAL A 67 -3.81 14.26 -0.51
C VAL A 67 -5.03 15.10 -0.10
N THR A 68 -6.15 14.46 0.25
CA THR A 68 -7.40 15.19 0.55
C THR A 68 -7.33 15.87 1.92
N PHE A 69 -6.79 15.19 2.94
CA PHE A 69 -6.61 15.76 4.28
C PHE A 69 -5.22 16.41 4.49
N GLN A 70 -4.39 16.45 3.45
CA GLN A 70 -3.06 17.07 3.43
C GLN A 70 -2.20 16.64 4.63
N GLU A 71 -2.29 15.36 5.00
CA GLU A 71 -1.58 14.83 6.16
C GLU A 71 -0.06 15.02 6.01
N ASP A 72 0.49 14.77 4.81
CA ASP A 72 1.91 14.98 4.48
C ASP A 72 2.38 16.43 4.62
N GLN A 73 1.48 17.39 4.39
CA GLN A 73 1.81 18.81 4.49
C GLN A 73 1.62 19.36 5.91
N SER A 74 1.11 18.54 6.83
CA SER A 74 0.77 18.97 8.18
C SER A 74 2.02 19.26 9.00
N ARG A 75 2.16 20.50 9.49
CA ARG A 75 3.32 20.92 10.32
C ARG A 75 3.11 20.67 11.82
N LEU A 76 2.05 19.95 12.20
CA LEU A 76 1.68 19.67 13.58
C LEU A 76 2.58 18.60 14.21
N HIS A 77 3.74 19.02 14.72
CA HIS A 77 4.74 18.13 15.33
C HIS A 77 4.86 18.28 16.86
N LYS A 78 4.08 19.18 17.49
CA LYS A 78 4.20 19.46 18.92
C LYS A 78 3.44 18.42 19.75
N GLY A 79 4.14 17.77 20.68
CA GLY A 79 3.56 16.77 21.59
C GLY A 79 2.82 15.67 20.82
N ASN A 80 1.59 15.35 21.23
CA ASN A 80 0.77 14.32 20.58
C ASN A 80 -0.05 14.85 19.39
N GLY A 81 0.24 16.05 18.87
CA GLY A 81 -0.54 16.72 17.83
C GLY A 81 -0.67 15.91 16.54
N ALA A 82 0.43 15.36 16.03
CA ALA A 82 0.43 14.53 14.83
C ALA A 82 -0.47 13.29 14.97
N GLN A 83 -0.31 12.55 16.08
CA GLN A 83 -1.05 11.32 16.32
C GLN A 83 -2.55 11.58 16.54
N ASN A 84 -2.88 12.63 17.30
CA ASN A 84 -4.27 13.02 17.54
C ASN A 84 -4.97 13.42 16.24
N MET A 85 -4.30 14.23 15.41
CA MET A 85 -4.85 14.63 14.12
C MET A 85 -5.01 13.47 13.15
N SER A 86 -4.06 12.54 13.08
CA SER A 86 -4.18 11.36 12.23
C SER A 86 -5.40 10.50 12.61
N ARG A 87 -5.68 10.33 13.91
CA ARG A 87 -6.89 9.64 14.38
C ARG A 87 -8.16 10.39 13.98
N LEU A 88 -8.20 11.71 14.17
CA LEU A 88 -9.37 12.52 13.81
C LEU A 88 -9.65 12.48 12.31
N ARG A 89 -8.63 12.59 11.46
CA ARG A 89 -8.76 12.48 10.00
C ARG A 89 -9.32 11.13 9.59
N ARG A 90 -8.83 10.04 10.19
CA ARG A 90 -9.36 8.68 9.95
C ARG A 90 -10.82 8.53 10.37
N ILE A 91 -11.21 9.08 11.51
CA ILE A 91 -12.62 9.08 11.96
C ILE A 91 -13.49 9.86 10.98
N ALA A 92 -13.08 11.08 10.62
CA ALA A 92 -13.80 11.92 9.67
C ALA A 92 -13.95 11.22 8.30
N LEU A 93 -12.89 10.59 7.80
CA LEU A 93 -12.94 9.87 6.53
C LEU A 93 -13.90 8.69 6.58
N ASN A 94 -13.92 7.92 7.66
CA ASN A 94 -14.86 6.83 7.84
C ASN A 94 -16.32 7.31 7.86
N LEU A 95 -16.59 8.48 8.46
CA LEU A 95 -17.93 9.10 8.47
C LEU A 95 -18.37 9.65 7.11
N ILE A 96 -17.43 10.06 6.26
CA ILE A 96 -17.75 10.54 4.90
C ILE A 96 -18.04 9.36 3.95
N LYS A 97 -17.44 8.20 4.23
CA LYS A 97 -17.60 6.98 3.41
C LYS A 97 -18.77 6.10 3.83
N SER A 98 -19.36 6.34 5.00
CA SER A 98 -20.47 5.56 5.56
C SER A 98 -21.80 5.84 4.87
#